data_AF-A0AB39KP80-F1
#
_entry.id   AF-A0AB39KP80-F1
#
_cell.length_a   1.000
_cell.length_b   1.000
_cell.length_c   1.000
_cell.angle_alpha   90.00
_cell.angle_beta   90.00
_cell.angle_gamma   90.00
#
_symmetry.space_group_name_H-M   'P 1'
#
loop_
_entity.id
_entity.type
_entity.pdbx_description
1 polymer ?
#
loop_
_entity_poly.entity_id
_entity_poly.type
_entity_poly.pdbx_seq_one_letter_code
_entity_poly.pdbx_strand_id
1 'polypeptide(L)'
;MPHTKILCPSQCRAARGLLDWSQEDLAGRAGVSRSTVRDFETGRHELHGGTERLLMAALRDGGVLLIASGEEAGDGAGPGVRLVG
;
A
#
# COMPACT_ATOMS: atom_id res chain seq x y z
N MET A 1 5.49 -10.99 18.92
CA MET A 1 4.77 -11.32 17.68
C MET A 1 5.14 -10.25 16.67
N PRO A 2 5.86 -10.53 15.58
CA PRO A 2 6.05 -9.50 14.56
C PRO A 2 4.67 -9.20 13.99
N HIS A 3 4.22 -7.95 14.10
CA HIS A 3 3.05 -7.51 13.37
C HIS A 3 3.42 -7.60 11.89
N THR A 4 2.86 -8.56 11.16
CA THR A 4 2.95 -8.61 9.70
C THR A 4 2.51 -7.25 9.19
N LYS A 5 3.46 -6.45 8.69
CA LYS A 5 3.12 -5.25 7.93
C LYS A 5 2.43 -5.71 6.66
N ILE A 6 1.22 -5.20 6.45
CA ILE A 6 0.38 -5.63 5.33
C ILE A 6 0.71 -4.79 4.09
N LEU A 7 1.20 -3.55 4.29
CA LEU A 7 1.62 -2.68 3.20
C LEU A 7 3.13 -2.43 3.24
N CYS A 8 3.84 -2.86 2.19
CA CYS A 8 5.25 -2.46 2.00
C CYS A 8 5.39 -1.30 0.97
N PRO A 9 6.52 -0.58 0.97
CA PRO A 9 6.74 0.55 0.07
C PRO A 9 6.57 0.22 -1.42
N SER A 10 7.03 -0.95 -1.86
CA SER A 10 6.89 -1.39 -3.25
C SER A 10 5.44 -1.68 -3.61
N GLN A 11 4.66 -2.30 -2.72
CA GLN A 11 3.23 -2.52 -2.93
C GLN A 11 2.46 -1.19 -3.00
N CYS A 12 2.80 -0.21 -2.18
CA CYS A 12 2.19 1.12 -2.27
C CYS A 12 2.43 1.78 -3.64
N ARG A 13 3.67 1.75 -4.13
CA ARG A 13 4.01 2.29 -5.47
C ARG A 13 3.32 1.50 -6.58
N ALA A 14 3.33 0.17 -6.50
CA ALA A 14 2.69 -0.70 -7.49
C ALA A 14 1.17 -0.48 -7.55
N ALA A 15 0.51 -0.38 -6.39
CA ALA A 15 -0.91 -0.11 -6.29
C ALA A 15 -1.29 1.23 -6.92
N ARG A 16 -0.54 2.29 -6.61
CA ARG A 16 -0.74 3.57 -7.29
C ARG A 16 -0.51 3.49 -8.79
N GLY A 17 0.51 2.75 -9.23
CA GLY A 17 0.77 2.55 -10.65
C GLY A 17 -0.39 1.86 -11.37
N LEU A 18 -1.01 0.86 -10.75
CA LEU A 18 -2.20 0.18 -11.27
C LEU A 18 -3.43 1.10 -11.34
N LEU A 19 -3.54 2.03 -10.38
CA LEU A 19 -4.66 2.97 -10.27
C LEU A 19 -4.46 4.27 -11.05
N ASP A 20 -3.31 4.45 -11.69
CA ASP A 20 -2.86 5.71 -12.29
C ASP A 20 -2.92 6.90 -11.30
N TRP A 21 -2.51 6.65 -10.04
CA TRP A 21 -2.51 7.66 -8.98
C TRP A 21 -1.12 8.25 -8.74
N SER A 22 -1.07 9.57 -8.65
CA SER A 22 0.09 10.28 -8.10
C SER A 22 0.20 10.08 -6.56
N GLN A 23 1.32 10.49 -5.97
CA GLN A 23 1.44 10.54 -4.50
C GLN A 23 0.42 11.49 -3.87
N GLU A 24 0.00 12.54 -4.59
CA GLU A 24 -0.98 13.51 -4.12
C GLU A 24 -2.40 12.95 -4.16
N ASP A 25 -2.74 12.16 -5.18
CA ASP A 25 -4.03 11.46 -5.26
C ASP A 25 -4.20 10.49 -4.10
N LEU A 26 -3.20 9.66 -3.82
CA LEU A 26 -3.26 8.73 -2.68
C LEU A 26 -3.35 9.49 -1.36
N ALA A 27 -2.55 10.55 -1.20
CA ALA A 27 -2.57 11.37 0.01
C ALA A 27 -3.96 12.00 0.26
N GLY A 28 -4.57 12.58 -0.78
CA GLY A 28 -5.89 13.19 -0.72
C GLY A 28 -6.98 12.16 -0.38
N ARG A 29 -6.95 10.98 -1.02
CA ARG A 29 -7.93 9.90 -0.78
C ARG A 29 -7.79 9.28 0.62
N ALA A 30 -6.57 9.20 1.14
CA ALA A 30 -6.31 8.64 2.47
C ALA A 30 -6.39 9.68 3.62
N GLY A 31 -6.53 10.97 3.30
CA GLY A 31 -6.55 12.04 4.30
C GLY A 31 -5.21 12.24 5.03
N VAL A 32 -4.08 12.05 4.33
CA VAL A 32 -2.73 12.22 4.88
C VAL A 32 -1.91 13.23 4.08
N SER A 33 -0.72 13.59 4.55
CA SER A 33 0.17 14.48 3.79
C SER A 33 0.85 13.74 2.63
N ARG A 34 1.11 14.43 1.51
CA ARG A 34 1.93 13.90 0.40
C ARG A 34 3.33 13.48 0.86
N SER A 35 3.94 14.22 1.79
CA SER A 35 5.24 13.88 2.38
C SER A 35 5.21 12.54 3.12
N THR A 36 4.12 12.23 3.82
CA THR A 36 3.94 10.93 4.48
C THR A 36 3.98 9.79 3.46
N VAL A 37 3.27 9.92 2.33
CA VAL A 37 3.29 8.93 1.25
C VAL A 37 4.70 8.80 0.66
N ARG A 38 5.34 9.91 0.30
CA ARG A 38 6.70 9.92 -0.26
C ARG A 38 7.72 9.27 0.66
N ASP A 39 7.70 9.59 1.95
CA ASP A 39 8.70 9.12 2.91
C ASP A 39 8.51 7.63 3.24
N PHE A 40 7.27 7.16 3.26
CA PHE A 40 6.97 5.75 3.30
C PHE A 40 7.46 5.01 2.04
N GLU A 41 7.13 5.52 0.85
CA GLU A 41 7.49 4.88 -0.42
C GLU A 41 8.99 4.82 -0.68
N THR A 42 9.76 5.74 -0.11
CA THR A 42 11.23 5.76 -0.19
C THR A 42 11.90 4.97 0.92
N GLY A 43 11.13 4.41 1.87
CA GLY A 43 11.65 3.67 3.02
C GLY A 43 12.34 4.56 4.06
N ARG A 44 12.18 5.89 3.97
CA ARG A 44 12.76 6.83 4.95
C ARG A 44 12.08 6.73 6.31
N HIS A 45 10.78 6.48 6.32
CA HIS A 45 10.00 6.33 7.54
C HIS A 45 9.03 5.16 7.43
N GLU A 46 8.91 4.43 8.53
CA GLU A 46 7.84 3.47 8.70
C GLU A 46 6.52 4.19 9.02
N LEU A 47 5.41 3.64 8.55
CA LEU A 47 4.09 4.16 8.91
C LEU A 47 3.72 3.75 10.34
N HIS A 48 3.07 4.67 11.04
CA HIS A 48 2.29 4.30 12.22
C HIS A 48 1.07 3.50 11.79
N GLY A 49 0.61 2.54 12.61
CA GLY A 49 -0.47 1.62 12.24
C GLY A 49 -1.79 2.32 11.83
N GLY A 50 -2.08 3.49 12.41
CA GLY A 50 -3.23 4.30 11.99
C GLY A 50 -3.11 4.81 10.54
N THR A 51 -1.95 5.34 10.17
CA THR A 51 -1.66 5.82 8.82
C THR A 51 -1.57 4.69 7.81
N GLU A 52 -0.98 3.54 8.19
CA GLU A 52 -0.94 2.34 7.33
C GLU A 52 -2.36 1.90 6.94
N ARG A 53 -3.28 1.86 7.91
CA ARG A 53 -4.68 1.50 7.68
C ARG A 53 -5.40 2.48 6.74
N LEU A 54 -5.13 3.79 6.86
CA LEU A 54 -5.70 4.81 5.97
C LEU A 54 -5.24 4.63 4.53
N LEU A 55 -3.93 4.42 4.31
CA LEU A 55 -3.40 4.17 2.96
C LEU A 55 -3.98 2.89 2.37
N MET A 56 -4.02 1.80 3.15
CA MET A 56 -4.59 0.53 2.69
C MET A 56 -6.07 0.65 2.32
N ALA A 57 -6.86 1.37 3.11
CA ALA A 57 -8.28 1.61 2.81
C ALA A 57 -8.45 2.38 1.51
N ALA A 58 -7.74 3.50 1.34
CA ALA A 58 -7.81 4.30 0.12
C ALA A 58 -7.44 3.49 -1.13
N LEU A 59 -6.38 2.67 -1.06
CA LEU A 59 -5.98 1.79 -2.17
C LEU A 59 -7.06 0.74 -2.49
N ARG A 60 -7.64 0.11 -1.46
CA ARG A 60 -8.72 -0.87 -1.64
C ARG A 60 -9.98 -0.26 -2.24
N ASP A 61 -10.37 0.93 -1.77
CA ASP A 61 -11.50 1.68 -2.31
C ASP A 61 -11.25 2.14 -3.76
N GLY A 62 -9.98 2.28 -4.15
CA GLY A 62 -9.57 2.51 -5.53
C GLY A 62 -9.73 1.28 -6.44
N GLY A 63 -9.95 0.09 -5.88
CA GLY A 63 -10.08 -1.14 -6.65
C GLY A 63 -8.81 -1.98 -6.73
N VAL A 64 -7.89 -1.87 -5.76
CA VAL A 64 -6.76 -2.83 -5.65
C VAL A 64 -6.89 -3.78 -4.46
N LEU A 65 -6.40 -5.00 -4.63
CA LEU A 65 -6.15 -5.95 -3.57
C LEU A 65 -4.65 -6.05 -3.30
N LEU A 66 -4.25 -5.89 -2.05
CA LEU A 66 -2.87 -6.10 -1.58
C LEU A 66 -2.69 -7.58 -1.21
N ILE A 67 -1.72 -8.24 -1.83
CA ILE A 67 -1.41 -9.66 -1.62
C ILE A 67 -0.24 -9.75 -0.65
N ALA A 68 -0.46 -10.31 0.54
CA ALA A 68 0.59 -10.47 1.55
C ALA A 68 1.60 -11.54 1.15
N SER A 69 2.83 -11.44 1.67
CA SER A 69 3.79 -12.54 1.65
C SER A 69 3.34 -13.66 2.61
N GLY A 70 2.99 -14.82 2.07
CA GLY A 70 2.59 -16.01 2.83
C GLY A 70 1.92 -17.07 1.94
N GLU A 71 1.54 -18.20 2.52
CA GLU A 71 0.93 -19.36 1.82
C GLU A 71 -0.31 -19.00 0.96
N GLU A 72 -1.00 -17.90 1.28
CA GLU A 72 -2.14 -17.37 0.50
C GLU A 72 -1.76 -16.82 -0.88
N ALA A 73 -0.48 -16.57 -1.16
CA ALA A 73 -0.01 -16.07 -2.44
C ALA A 73 0.11 -17.18 -3.52
N GLY A 74 0.11 -18.46 -3.12
CA GLY A 74 0.36 -19.59 -4.02
C GLY A 74 1.82 -19.65 -4.54
N ASP A 75 2.36 -20.86 -4.68
CA ASP A 75 3.60 -21.19 -5.41
C ASP A 75 4.89 -20.41 -5.06
N GLY A 76 5.03 -19.89 -3.84
CA GLY A 76 6.23 -19.15 -3.43
C GLY A 76 6.30 -17.72 -4.00
N ALA A 77 5.16 -17.16 -4.44
CA ALA A 77 5.08 -15.77 -4.82
C ALA A 77 5.27 -14.82 -3.62
N GLY A 78 6.05 -13.76 -3.83
CA GLY A 78 6.23 -12.67 -2.86
C GLY A 78 5.02 -11.72 -2.81
N PRO A 79 5.09 -10.65 -2.01
CA PRO A 79 4.01 -9.66 -1.91
C PRO A 79 3.67 -9.06 -3.28
N GLY A 80 2.37 -8.84 -3.53
CA GLY A 80 1.87 -8.36 -4.81
C GLY A 80 0.71 -7.37 -4.68
N VAL A 81 0.26 -6.86 -5.83
CA VAL A 81 -0.94 -6.04 -5.95
C VAL A 81 -1.71 -6.47 -7.20
N ARG A 82 -3.05 -6.54 -7.10
CA ARG A 82 -3.93 -6.92 -8.20
C ARG A 82 -5.09 -5.92 -8.31
N LEU A 83 -5.49 -5.57 -9.54
CA LEU A 83 -6.74 -4.83 -9.80
C LEU A 83 -7.95 -5.74 -9.59
N VAL A 84 -8.99 -5.20 -8.95
CA VAL A 84 -10.28 -5.84 -8.78
C VAL A 84 -11.23 -5.23 -9.81
N GLY A 85 -11.77 -6.08 -10.69
CA GLY A 85 -12.79 -5.72 -11.68
C GLY A 85 -14.20 -6.00 -11.18
#